data_AF-A0A1A8ZRA8-F1
#
_entry.id   AF-A0A1A8ZRA8-F1
#
_cell.length_a   1.000
_cell.length_b   1.000
_cell.length_c   1.000
_cell.angle_alpha   90.00
_cell.angle_beta   90.00
_cell.angle_gamma   90.00
#
_symmetry.space_group_name_H-M   'P 1'
#
loop_
_entity.id
_entity.type
_entity.pdbx_description
1 polymer ?
#
loop_
_entity_poly.entity_id
_entity_poly.type
_entity_poly.pdbx_seq_one_letter_code
_entity_poly.pdbx_strand_id
1 'polypeptide(L)'
;MQEDVAPFFIGPHRFDADDDATRPVLDRRYALVTEPGEQVLGQHRLTVTGHLLGPTEGVRAWSLPAPATVTVTDRRLAYVCTGSELSLVSGRDGRTDARHRRPLRLSRLVSGQIRWQWPSRLELVDAPDGGPELRVICDALRTIRQPALGLSGADALVTALARQVRRSIAAFRLVHPELVDLSPPERDTLLARVGALPGPARGAVTLPGSLPVEFLSRDDYYRPAAEEEPPDWPRAARGRPGSAC
;
A
#
# COMPACT_ATOMS: atom_id res chain seq x y z
N MET A 1 -18.13 -7.36 21.26
CA MET A 1 -16.74 -6.87 21.11
C MET A 1 -16.46 -6.87 19.62
N GLN A 2 -16.81 -5.76 18.97
CA GLN A 2 -16.79 -5.55 17.52
C GLN A 2 -15.92 -4.31 17.28
N GLU A 3 -14.68 -4.39 17.75
CA GLU A 3 -13.71 -3.31 17.65
C GLU A 3 -12.72 -3.73 16.56
N ASP A 4 -13.07 -3.47 15.29
CA ASP A 4 -12.11 -3.29 14.16
C ASP A 4 -12.82 -3.30 12.79
N VAL A 5 -13.95 -2.59 12.68
CA VAL A 5 -14.60 -2.30 11.39
C VAL A 5 -14.34 -0.84 11.00
N ALA A 6 -13.22 -0.26 11.44
CA ALA A 6 -12.87 1.13 11.13
C ALA A 6 -12.47 1.25 9.65
N PRO A 7 -12.92 2.28 8.92
CA PRO A 7 -12.59 2.49 7.51
C PRO A 7 -11.07 2.44 7.29
N PHE A 8 -10.61 1.40 6.57
CA PHE A 8 -9.20 1.19 6.29
C PHE A 8 -8.85 1.80 4.94
N PHE A 9 -8.04 2.87 4.97
CA PHE A 9 -7.45 3.45 3.77
C PHE A 9 -6.11 2.78 3.47
N ILE A 10 -5.90 2.30 2.22
CA ILE A 10 -4.57 1.90 1.74
C ILE A 10 -3.78 3.15 1.35
N GLY A 11 -3.51 4.00 2.33
CA GLY A 11 -2.67 5.18 2.20
C GLY A 11 -1.39 5.04 2.99
N PRO A 12 -0.34 5.78 2.61
CA PRO A 12 0.80 5.96 3.47
C PRO A 12 0.37 6.81 4.67
N HIS A 13 0.38 6.23 5.88
CA HIS A 13 0.24 7.02 7.09
C HIS A 13 1.55 7.75 7.36
N ARG A 14 1.45 9.06 7.55
CA ARG A 14 2.57 9.86 8.03
C ARG A 14 2.64 9.80 9.53
N PHE A 15 3.86 9.69 10.07
CA PHE A 15 4.06 9.69 11.52
C PHE A 15 3.62 11.00 12.21
N ASP A 16 3.60 12.12 11.47
CA ASP A 16 3.19 13.44 11.96
C ASP A 16 1.70 13.77 11.75
N ALA A 17 0.91 12.87 11.14
CA ALA A 17 -0.54 13.03 11.03
C ALA A 17 -1.24 12.53 12.32
N ASP A 18 -2.45 13.02 12.61
CA ASP A 18 -3.20 12.71 13.85
C ASP A 18 -3.34 11.20 14.14
N ASP A 19 -3.40 10.84 15.43
CA ASP A 19 -3.36 9.45 15.92
C ASP A 19 -4.50 8.61 15.34
N ASP A 20 -4.15 7.71 14.41
CA ASP A 20 -5.07 6.80 13.74
C ASP A 20 -4.81 5.39 14.28
N ALA A 21 -5.82 4.80 14.92
CA ALA A 21 -5.74 3.49 15.56
C ALA A 21 -5.39 2.36 14.57
N THR A 22 -5.54 2.59 13.26
CA THR A 22 -5.20 1.61 12.23
C THR A 22 -3.71 1.57 11.86
N ARG A 23 -2.88 2.43 12.45
CA ARG A 23 -1.43 2.49 12.18
C ARG A 23 -0.66 1.32 12.79
N PRO A 24 0.42 0.87 12.13
CA PRO A 24 1.34 -0.07 12.76
C PRO A 24 2.06 0.60 13.93
N VAL A 25 2.08 -0.08 15.09
CA VAL A 25 2.88 0.35 16.24
C VAL A 25 4.34 0.05 15.94
N LEU A 26 5.22 1.04 16.14
CA LEU A 26 6.65 0.93 15.87
C LEU A 26 7.48 1.13 17.15
N ASP A 27 8.62 0.44 17.23
CA ASP A 27 9.57 0.61 18.33
C ASP A 27 10.45 1.85 18.12
N ARG A 28 11.39 2.09 19.04
CA ARG A 28 12.33 3.22 18.97
C ARG A 28 13.29 3.16 17.78
N ARG A 29 13.39 2.01 17.11
CA ARG A 29 14.21 1.76 15.92
C ARG A 29 13.36 1.73 14.64
N TYR A 30 12.08 2.11 14.74
CA TYR A 30 11.11 2.06 13.65
C TYR A 30 10.85 0.65 13.09
N ALA A 31 11.05 -0.38 13.91
CA ALA A 31 10.64 -1.75 13.60
C ALA A 31 9.19 -1.99 14.03
N LEU A 32 8.47 -2.86 13.33
CA LEU A 32 7.11 -3.26 13.68
C LEU A 32 7.08 -3.90 15.08
N VAL A 33 6.22 -3.38 15.96
CA VAL A 33 5.85 -4.03 17.22
C VAL A 33 4.69 -4.96 16.97
N THR A 34 4.93 -6.26 17.15
CA THR A 34 3.93 -7.30 16.98
C THR A 34 2.93 -7.32 18.13
N GLU A 35 1.68 -7.66 17.82
CA GLU A 35 0.67 -7.96 18.82
C GLU A 35 1.02 -9.26 19.58
N PRO A 36 0.51 -9.46 20.81
CA PRO A 36 0.71 -10.72 21.53
C PRO A 36 0.34 -11.95 20.68
N GLY A 37 1.31 -12.87 20.55
CA GLY A 37 1.16 -14.09 19.76
C GLY A 37 1.26 -13.94 18.24
N GLU A 38 1.40 -12.72 17.70
CA GLU A 38 1.66 -12.50 16.27
C GLU A 38 3.09 -12.94 15.93
N GLN A 39 3.25 -13.66 14.82
CA GLN A 39 4.53 -14.23 14.38
C GLN A 39 5.03 -13.53 13.12
N VAL A 40 6.28 -13.08 13.15
CA VAL A 40 6.95 -12.54 11.96
C VAL A 40 7.34 -13.70 11.04
N LEU A 41 6.82 -13.68 9.81
CA LEU A 41 7.08 -14.68 8.78
C LEU A 41 8.21 -14.27 7.83
N GLY A 42 8.45 -12.97 7.67
CA GLY A 42 9.53 -12.45 6.84
C GLY A 42 9.65 -10.93 6.88
N GLN A 43 10.84 -10.45 6.53
CA GLN A 43 11.13 -9.03 6.39
C GLN A 43 11.91 -8.80 5.10
N HIS A 44 11.49 -7.80 4.33
CA HIS A 44 11.98 -7.55 2.98
C HIS A 44 12.19 -6.05 2.76
N ARG A 45 13.08 -5.70 1.82
CA ARG A 45 13.26 -4.32 1.37
C ARG A 45 12.69 -4.18 -0.05
N LEU A 46 11.60 -3.42 -0.19
CA LEU A 46 10.79 -3.39 -1.42
C LEU A 46 10.36 -1.98 -1.77
N THR A 47 10.18 -1.72 -3.06
CA THR A 47 9.45 -0.53 -3.52
C THR A 47 7.98 -0.71 -3.19
N VAL A 48 7.35 0.34 -2.66
CA VAL A 48 5.94 0.31 -2.24
C VAL A 48 5.18 1.42 -2.95
N THR A 49 4.06 1.04 -3.56
CA THR A 49 3.18 1.93 -4.31
C THR A 49 1.74 1.69 -3.91
N GLY A 50 0.91 2.72 -3.94
CA GLY A 50 -0.53 2.58 -3.83
C GLY A 50 -1.19 2.72 -5.19
N HIS A 51 -2.19 1.88 -5.41
CA HIS A 51 -2.97 1.85 -6.64
C HIS A 51 -4.45 1.95 -6.32
N LEU A 52 -5.19 2.48 -7.28
CA LEU A 52 -6.64 2.46 -7.32
C LEU A 52 -7.07 1.82 -8.63
N LEU A 53 -7.57 0.59 -8.55
CA LEU A 53 -7.89 -0.27 -9.69
C LEU A 53 -9.36 -0.11 -10.06
N GLY A 54 -9.65 0.47 -11.23
CA GLY A 54 -10.98 0.53 -11.81
C GLY A 54 -11.30 -0.70 -12.68
N PRO A 55 -12.53 -0.77 -13.22
CA PRO A 55 -12.96 -1.89 -14.07
C PRO A 55 -12.22 -1.97 -15.41
N THR A 56 -11.76 -0.84 -15.94
CA THR A 56 -11.11 -0.74 -17.26
C THR A 56 -9.65 -0.32 -17.16
N GLU A 57 -9.29 0.41 -16.13
CA GLU A 57 -7.96 1.00 -15.96
C GLU A 57 -7.60 1.08 -14.48
N GLY A 58 -6.31 0.91 -14.18
CA GLY A 58 -5.76 1.11 -12.85
C GLY A 58 -4.82 2.31 -12.83
N VAL A 59 -4.88 3.08 -11.76
CA VAL A 59 -4.05 4.27 -11.57
C VAL A 59 -3.12 4.05 -10.39
N ARG A 60 -1.82 4.32 -10.57
CA ARG A 60 -0.89 4.46 -9.46
C ARG A 60 -1.18 5.78 -8.76
N ALA A 61 -1.72 5.71 -7.55
CA ALA A 61 -2.13 6.89 -6.77
C ALA A 61 -0.94 7.52 -6.03
N TRP A 62 0.04 6.71 -5.61
CA TRP A 62 1.25 7.18 -4.95
C TRP A 62 2.38 6.15 -5.02
N SER A 63 3.61 6.61 -4.83
CA SER A 63 4.81 5.78 -4.67
C SER A 63 5.64 6.31 -3.52
N LEU A 64 6.25 5.42 -2.73
CA LEU A 64 7.30 5.84 -1.80
C LEU A 64 8.56 6.18 -2.60
N PRO A 65 9.31 7.24 -2.22
CA PRO A 65 10.49 7.68 -2.95
C PRO A 65 11.71 6.78 -2.71
N ALA A 66 11.67 5.92 -1.70
CA ALA A 66 12.71 4.94 -1.40
C ALA A 66 12.10 3.58 -1.02
N PRO A 67 12.84 2.47 -1.23
CA PRO A 67 12.41 1.17 -0.78
C PRO A 67 12.13 1.14 0.73
N ALA A 68 10.97 0.61 1.10
CA ALA A 68 10.54 0.44 2.48
C ALA A 68 10.94 -0.92 3.03
N THR A 69 11.05 -0.99 4.35
CA THR A 69 11.10 -2.25 5.08
C THR A 69 9.67 -2.79 5.18
N VAL A 70 9.41 -3.92 4.54
CA VAL A 70 8.12 -4.62 4.53
C VAL A 70 8.22 -5.84 5.44
N THR A 71 7.42 -5.89 6.48
CA THR A 71 7.34 -7.00 7.44
C THR A 71 6.03 -7.74 7.21
N VAL A 72 6.11 -9.05 6.99
CA VAL A 72 4.96 -9.95 6.80
C VAL A 72 4.82 -10.80 8.04
N THR A 73 3.62 -10.82 8.61
CA THR A 73 3.26 -11.64 9.77
C THR A 73 2.15 -12.61 9.43
N ASP A 74 1.81 -13.47 10.37
CA ASP A 74 0.63 -14.34 10.31
C ASP A 74 -0.70 -13.58 10.42
N ARG A 75 -0.70 -12.27 10.70
CA ARG A 75 -1.93 -11.45 10.84
C ARG A 75 -2.02 -10.25 9.91
N ARG A 76 -0.89 -9.74 9.43
CA ARG A 76 -0.81 -8.52 8.61
C ARG A 76 0.49 -8.43 7.83
N LEU A 77 0.54 -7.44 6.94
CA LEU A 77 1.76 -6.90 6.39
C LEU A 77 1.88 -5.45 6.81
N ALA A 78 3.06 -5.01 7.23
CA ALA A 78 3.35 -3.62 7.52
C ALA A 78 4.56 -3.15 6.72
N TYR A 79 4.58 -1.88 6.33
CA TYR A 79 5.73 -1.25 5.70
C TYR A 79 6.16 -0.01 6.47
N VAL A 80 7.46 0.23 6.50
CA VAL A 80 8.08 1.41 7.11
C VAL A 80 9.16 1.94 6.18
N CYS A 81 9.05 3.20 5.81
CA CYS A 81 10.02 3.89 4.96
C CYS A 81 10.61 5.07 5.72
N THR A 82 11.91 4.96 6.02
CA THR A 82 12.71 6.00 6.66
C THR A 82 13.40 6.86 5.60
N GLY A 83 13.42 8.18 5.78
CA GLY A 83 14.09 9.10 4.88
C GLY A 83 13.21 9.63 3.73
N SER A 84 11.92 9.37 3.77
CA SER A 84 10.96 9.83 2.75
C SER A 84 10.31 11.13 3.16
N GLU A 85 10.59 12.20 2.41
CA GLU A 85 9.69 13.34 2.32
C GLU A 85 8.59 12.91 1.34
N LEU A 86 7.39 12.58 1.85
CA LEU A 86 6.24 12.44 0.94
C LEU A 86 6.01 13.81 0.33
N SER A 87 6.20 13.93 -0.98
CA SER A 87 5.67 15.03 -1.76
C SER A 87 4.15 15.00 -1.59
N LEU A 88 3.62 15.77 -0.64
CA LEU A 88 2.19 16.07 -0.63
C LEU A 88 1.92 16.82 -1.93
N VAL A 89 1.04 16.26 -2.77
CA VAL A 89 0.42 17.05 -3.84
C VAL A 89 -0.29 18.21 -3.15
N SER A 90 0.30 19.40 -3.27
CA SER A 90 -0.09 20.63 -2.58
C SER A 90 -1.60 20.80 -2.51
N GLY A 91 -2.16 20.61 -1.32
CA GLY A 91 -3.47 21.12 -0.97
C GLY A 91 -3.34 22.64 -0.82
N ARG A 92 -3.79 23.36 -1.84
CA ARG A 92 -4.06 24.79 -1.79
C ARG A 92 -5.17 25.00 -0.76
N ASP A 93 -4.81 25.38 0.46
CA ASP A 93 -5.46 26.46 1.22
C ASP A 93 -4.87 26.59 2.62
N GLY A 94 -4.35 27.79 2.90
CA GLY A 94 -3.71 28.12 4.17
C GLY A 94 -2.79 29.32 4.02
N ARG A 95 -3.33 30.42 3.48
CA ARG A 95 -2.67 31.72 3.47
C ARG A 95 -2.61 32.22 4.92
N THR A 96 -1.61 31.80 5.68
CA THR A 96 -1.23 32.47 6.92
C THR A 96 0.24 32.84 6.84
N ASP A 97 0.44 34.14 6.60
CA ASP A 97 1.66 34.87 6.91
C ASP A 97 2.17 34.44 8.29
N ALA A 98 3.28 33.71 8.32
CA ALA A 98 4.08 33.53 9.52
C ALA A 98 5.55 33.43 9.13
N ARG A 99 6.10 34.57 8.71
CA ARG A 99 7.55 34.80 8.70
C ARG A 99 8.04 34.48 10.12
N HIS A 100 8.98 33.54 10.25
CA HIS A 100 9.64 33.07 11.49
C HIS A 100 9.17 31.76 12.15
N ARG A 101 8.65 30.77 11.41
CA ARG A 101 8.81 29.37 11.85
C ARG A 101 10.02 28.75 11.16
N ARG A 102 11.03 28.36 11.96
CA ARG A 102 12.06 27.38 11.56
C ARG A 102 11.35 26.23 10.84
N PRO A 103 11.89 25.69 9.72
CA PRO A 103 11.31 24.50 9.12
C PRO A 103 11.41 23.39 10.16
N LEU A 104 10.28 23.04 10.80
CA LEU A 104 10.14 21.82 11.55
C LEU A 104 10.50 20.71 10.56
N ARG A 105 11.62 20.02 10.80
CA ARG A 105 11.99 18.83 10.03
C ARG A 105 10.89 17.81 10.30
N LEU A 106 9.89 17.78 9.43
CA LEU A 106 8.80 16.81 9.47
C LEU A 106 9.45 15.43 9.47
N SER A 107 9.04 14.56 10.40
CA SER A 107 9.62 13.23 10.53
C SER A 107 9.50 12.50 9.19
N ARG A 108 10.64 12.12 8.62
CA ARG A 108 10.79 11.45 7.31
C ARG A 108 10.35 9.98 7.34
N LEU A 109 9.34 9.67 8.16
CA LEU A 109 8.88 8.33 8.44
C LEU A 109 7.47 8.17 7.89
N VAL A 110 7.35 7.22 6.98
CA VAL A 110 6.08 6.82 6.37
C VAL A 110 5.84 5.36 6.71
N SER A 111 4.64 5.03 7.13
CA SER A 111 4.28 3.65 7.45
C SER A 111 2.85 3.32 7.04
N GLY A 112 2.57 2.04 6.89
CA GLY A 112 1.21 1.55 6.76
C GLY A 112 1.16 0.05 7.00
N GLN A 113 -0.05 -0.49 7.10
CA GLN A 113 -0.24 -1.92 7.29
C GLN A 113 -1.50 -2.40 6.59
N ILE A 114 -1.56 -3.67 6.16
CA ILE A 114 -2.77 -4.34 5.68
C ILE A 114 -2.98 -5.58 6.54
N ARG A 115 -4.13 -5.71 7.18
CA ARG A 115 -4.47 -6.90 7.97
C ARG A 115 -5.15 -7.97 7.10
N TRP A 116 -5.07 -9.23 7.47
CA TRP A 116 -5.47 -10.35 6.60
C TRP A 116 -6.97 -10.55 6.42
N GLN A 117 -7.81 -9.90 7.22
CA GLN A 117 -9.26 -9.90 7.01
C GLN A 117 -9.71 -9.07 5.78
N TRP A 118 -8.84 -8.27 5.16
CA TRP A 118 -9.24 -7.28 4.14
C TRP A 118 -8.97 -7.67 2.68
N PRO A 119 -7.81 -8.25 2.29
CA PRO A 119 -7.50 -8.45 0.87
C PRO A 119 -8.42 -9.46 0.19
N SER A 120 -9.08 -9.09 -0.90
CA SER A 120 -9.96 -9.98 -1.66
C SER A 120 -9.23 -10.76 -2.75
N ARG A 121 -8.09 -10.23 -3.23
CA ARG A 121 -7.26 -10.90 -4.24
C ARG A 121 -5.81 -10.43 -4.19
N LEU A 122 -4.95 -11.25 -4.79
CA LEU A 122 -3.56 -10.91 -5.10
C LEU A 122 -3.37 -10.95 -6.62
N GLU A 123 -2.61 -10.02 -7.15
CA GLU A 123 -2.19 -10.03 -8.54
C GLU A 123 -0.67 -9.95 -8.62
N LEU A 124 -0.06 -10.83 -9.41
CA LEU A 124 1.35 -10.74 -9.78
C LEU A 124 1.43 -10.28 -11.22
N VAL A 125 1.87 -9.05 -11.43
CA VAL A 125 1.89 -8.37 -12.74
C VAL A 125 3.25 -7.81 -13.06
N ASP A 126 3.49 -7.50 -14.33
CA ASP A 126 4.63 -6.68 -14.73
C ASP A 126 4.33 -5.22 -14.44
N ALA A 127 5.16 -4.59 -13.62
CA ALA A 127 5.12 -3.17 -13.37
C ALA A 127 5.49 -2.37 -14.63
N PRO A 128 5.11 -1.08 -14.70
CA PRO A 128 5.45 -0.22 -15.84
C PRO A 128 6.95 -0.09 -16.12
N ASP A 129 7.79 -0.32 -15.12
CA ASP A 129 9.25 -0.31 -15.21
C ASP A 129 9.85 -1.65 -15.66
N GLY A 130 9.01 -2.64 -15.97
CA GLY A 130 9.39 -3.97 -16.46
C GLY A 130 9.71 -4.99 -15.35
N GLY A 131 9.64 -4.60 -14.08
CA GLY A 131 9.84 -5.51 -12.95
C GLY A 131 8.56 -6.23 -12.51
N PRO A 132 8.63 -7.29 -11.68
CA PRO A 132 7.47 -7.85 -11.01
C PRO A 132 6.91 -6.92 -9.94
N GLU A 133 5.58 -6.83 -9.89
CA GLU A 133 4.83 -6.17 -8.82
C GLU A 133 3.76 -7.12 -8.29
N LEU A 134 3.81 -7.37 -6.98
CA LEU A 134 2.71 -8.00 -6.26
C LEU A 134 1.74 -6.91 -5.82
N ARG A 135 0.49 -6.99 -6.26
CA ARG A 135 -0.61 -6.15 -5.78
C ARG A 135 -1.44 -6.91 -4.77
N VAL A 136 -1.52 -6.38 -3.55
CA VAL A 136 -2.43 -6.83 -2.49
C VAL A 136 -3.68 -5.96 -2.58
N ILE A 137 -4.78 -6.53 -3.07
CA ILE A 137 -5.98 -5.78 -3.45
C ILE A 137 -7.08 -6.04 -2.44
N CYS A 138 -7.72 -4.97 -1.97
CA CYS A 138 -8.88 -5.05 -1.10
C CYS A 138 -10.16 -4.73 -1.88
N ASP A 139 -11.27 -5.37 -1.50
CA ASP A 139 -12.58 -4.91 -1.96
C ASP A 139 -12.94 -3.62 -1.24
N ALA A 140 -13.80 -2.81 -1.87
CA ALA A 140 -14.24 -1.54 -1.29
C ALA A 140 -15.77 -1.45 -1.32
N LEU A 141 -16.33 -0.85 -0.27
CA LEU A 141 -17.72 -0.47 -0.21
C LEU A 141 -17.96 0.80 -1.04
N ARG A 142 -19.13 0.86 -1.68
CA ARG A 142 -19.69 2.07 -2.32
C ARG A 142 -18.91 2.62 -3.52
N THR A 143 -17.91 1.90 -4.03
CA THR A 143 -17.19 2.27 -5.26
C THR A 143 -16.89 1.05 -6.11
N ILE A 144 -16.76 1.27 -7.42
CA ILE A 144 -16.32 0.27 -8.40
C ILE A 144 -14.80 0.12 -8.43
N ARG A 145 -14.07 1.02 -7.75
CA ARG A 145 -12.61 1.04 -7.72
C ARG A 145 -12.09 0.33 -6.48
N GLN A 146 -11.05 -0.48 -6.64
CA GLN A 146 -10.45 -1.27 -5.58
C GLN A 146 -9.06 -0.74 -5.21
N PRO A 147 -8.82 -0.41 -3.93
CA PRO A 147 -7.50 0.00 -3.50
C PRO A 147 -6.55 -1.19 -3.46
N ALA A 148 -5.30 -0.96 -3.81
CA ALA A 148 -4.28 -1.98 -3.80
C ALA A 148 -2.90 -1.45 -3.37
N LEU A 149 -2.16 -2.28 -2.65
CA LEU A 149 -0.76 -2.04 -2.31
C LEU A 149 0.14 -2.84 -3.27
N GLY A 150 0.90 -2.14 -4.09
CA GLY A 150 1.93 -2.70 -4.96
C GLY A 150 3.26 -2.85 -4.23
N LEU A 151 3.90 -4.00 -4.39
CA LEU A 151 5.19 -4.36 -3.82
C LEU A 151 6.10 -4.87 -4.94
N SER A 152 7.17 -4.12 -5.24
CA SER A 152 8.07 -4.42 -6.36
C SER A 152 9.51 -4.61 -5.89
N GLY A 153 10.25 -5.46 -6.60
CA GLY A 153 11.63 -5.84 -6.28
C GLY A 153 12.16 -6.92 -7.21
N ALA A 154 13.18 -7.66 -6.78
CA ALA A 154 13.73 -8.76 -7.56
C ALA A 154 12.68 -9.88 -7.79
N ASP A 155 12.64 -10.45 -9.00
CA ASP A 155 11.60 -11.42 -9.43
C ASP A 155 11.44 -12.60 -8.49
N ALA A 156 12.52 -13.31 -8.20
CA ALA A 156 12.49 -14.44 -7.28
C ALA A 156 11.93 -14.06 -5.88
N LEU A 157 12.23 -12.85 -5.41
CA LEU A 157 11.75 -12.34 -4.13
C LEU A 157 10.25 -12.04 -4.20
N VAL A 158 9.78 -11.30 -5.21
CA VAL A 158 8.36 -10.92 -5.33
C VAL A 158 7.49 -12.17 -5.54
N THR A 159 7.93 -13.15 -6.33
CA THR A 159 7.22 -14.42 -6.51
C THR A 159 7.19 -15.26 -5.22
N ALA A 160 8.27 -15.27 -4.43
CA ALA A 160 8.28 -15.91 -3.12
C ALA A 160 7.35 -15.19 -2.13
N LEU A 161 7.36 -13.86 -2.12
CA LEU A 161 6.50 -13.03 -1.30
C LEU A 161 5.02 -13.26 -1.63
N ALA A 162 4.67 -13.32 -2.91
CA ALA A 162 3.29 -13.56 -3.34
C ALA A 162 2.76 -14.91 -2.84
N ARG A 163 3.62 -15.95 -2.84
CA ARG A 163 3.30 -17.25 -2.22
C ARG A 163 3.11 -17.16 -0.71
N GLN A 164 4.00 -16.43 -0.04
CA GLN A 164 3.93 -16.23 1.40
C GLN A 164 2.66 -15.50 1.80
N VAL A 165 2.38 -14.33 1.21
CA VAL A 165 1.18 -13.52 1.48
C VAL A 165 -0.10 -14.31 1.21
N ARG A 166 -0.18 -15.04 0.08
CA ARG A 166 -1.31 -15.92 -0.23
C ARG A 166 -1.56 -16.94 0.88
N ARG A 167 -0.50 -17.63 1.33
CA ARG A 167 -0.61 -18.63 2.40
C ARG A 167 -0.98 -18.00 3.74
N SER A 168 -0.38 -16.87 4.08
CA SER A 168 -0.63 -16.15 5.34
C SER A 168 -2.09 -15.71 5.43
N ILE A 169 -2.65 -15.09 4.37
CA ILE A 169 -4.05 -14.66 4.37
C ILE A 169 -4.99 -15.87 4.48
N ALA A 170 -4.72 -16.92 3.72
CA ALA A 170 -5.56 -18.12 3.75
C ALA A 170 -5.53 -18.83 5.12
N ALA A 171 -4.34 -18.98 5.71
CA ALA A 171 -4.19 -19.58 7.02
C ALA A 171 -4.87 -18.74 8.11
N PHE A 172 -4.69 -17.41 8.07
CA PHE A 172 -5.33 -16.49 9.01
C PHE A 172 -6.85 -16.65 9.01
N ARG A 173 -7.50 -16.60 7.84
CA ARG A 173 -8.96 -16.70 7.74
C ARG A 173 -9.51 -18.07 8.15
N LEU A 174 -8.75 -19.13 7.92
CA LEU A 174 -9.12 -20.48 8.37
C LEU A 174 -9.04 -20.64 9.89
N VAL A 175 -8.09 -19.96 10.54
CA VAL A 175 -7.88 -19.99 12.00
C VAL A 175 -8.80 -19.02 12.74
N HIS A 176 -9.26 -17.96 12.06
CA HIS A 176 -10.12 -16.90 12.61
C HIS A 176 -11.52 -16.89 11.97
N PRO A 177 -12.32 -17.97 12.07
CA PRO A 177 -13.66 -18.03 11.48
C PRO A 177 -14.64 -17.03 12.13
N GLU A 178 -14.33 -16.50 13.31
CA GLU A 178 -15.11 -15.46 13.98
C GLU A 178 -15.04 -14.09 13.28
N LEU A 179 -13.99 -13.85 12.48
CA LEU A 179 -13.80 -12.58 11.78
C LEU A 179 -14.50 -12.56 10.43
N VAL A 180 -14.65 -13.72 9.78
CA VAL A 180 -15.27 -13.83 8.47
C VAL A 180 -16.06 -15.13 8.35
N ASP A 181 -17.34 -15.02 8.04
CA ASP A 181 -18.18 -16.18 7.75
C ASP A 181 -17.79 -16.76 6.39
N LEU A 182 -17.35 -18.02 6.38
CA LEU A 182 -16.86 -18.72 5.21
C LEU A 182 -17.81 -19.88 4.91
N SER A 183 -18.40 -19.86 3.72
CA SER A 183 -19.13 -21.02 3.22
C SER A 183 -18.17 -22.22 3.02
N PRO A 184 -18.68 -23.48 3.05
CA PRO A 184 -17.86 -24.66 2.79
C PRO A 184 -16.95 -24.57 1.53
N PRO A 185 -17.43 -24.13 0.34
CA PRO A 185 -16.57 -24.03 -0.84
C PRO A 185 -15.49 -22.94 -0.73
N GLU A 186 -15.74 -21.87 0.02
CA GLU A 186 -14.73 -20.83 0.29
C GLU A 186 -13.64 -21.37 1.20
N ARG A 187 -14.01 -22.14 2.23
CA ARG A 187 -13.08 -22.83 3.12
C ARG A 187 -12.18 -23.79 2.35
N ASP A 188 -12.75 -24.60 1.45
CA ASP A 188 -11.99 -25.51 0.58
C ASP A 188 -11.01 -24.75 -0.32
N THR A 189 -11.44 -23.62 -0.87
CA THR A 189 -10.58 -22.74 -1.66
C THR A 189 -9.38 -22.25 -0.84
N LEU A 190 -9.62 -21.78 0.40
CA LEU A 190 -8.53 -21.34 1.29
C LEU A 190 -7.60 -22.49 1.69
N LEU A 191 -8.11 -23.69 1.95
CA LEU A 191 -7.29 -24.87 2.23
C LEU A 191 -6.32 -25.16 1.09
N ALA A 192 -6.79 -25.06 -0.17
CA ALA A 192 -5.93 -25.15 -1.34
C ALA A 192 -4.88 -24.02 -1.39
N ARG A 193 -5.24 -22.80 -0.94
CA ARG A 193 -4.31 -21.65 -0.88
C ARG A 193 -3.26 -21.75 0.22
N VAL A 194 -3.50 -22.50 1.29
CA VAL A 194 -2.48 -22.84 2.30
C VAL A 194 -1.46 -23.84 1.73
N GLY A 195 -1.94 -24.82 0.97
CA GLY A 195 -1.13 -25.89 0.40
C GLY A 195 -0.01 -25.41 -0.55
N ALA A 196 0.94 -26.32 -0.79
CA ALA A 196 2.12 -26.13 -1.66
C ALA A 196 1.80 -26.11 -3.16
N LEU A 197 0.61 -25.65 -3.55
CA LEU A 197 0.34 -25.34 -4.95
C LEU A 197 1.41 -24.35 -5.45
N PRO A 198 1.88 -24.49 -6.71
CA PRO A 198 2.74 -23.49 -7.31
C PRO A 198 2.08 -22.12 -7.11
N GLY A 199 2.92 -21.12 -6.80
CA GLY A 199 2.46 -19.80 -6.38
C GLY A 199 1.56 -19.13 -7.41
N PRO A 200 1.15 -17.88 -7.18
CA PRO A 200 0.65 -17.11 -8.29
C PRO A 200 1.76 -17.11 -9.37
N ALA A 201 1.52 -17.86 -10.45
CA ALA A 201 2.06 -17.51 -11.74
C ALA A 201 1.53 -16.10 -12.05
N ARG A 202 2.17 -15.41 -12.98
CA ARG A 202 1.67 -14.11 -13.47
C ARG A 202 0.15 -14.20 -13.68
N GLY A 203 -0.59 -13.30 -13.05
CA GLY A 203 -2.05 -13.38 -12.97
C GLY A 203 -2.63 -13.16 -11.57
N ALA A 204 -3.93 -13.43 -11.45
CA ALA A 204 -4.73 -13.13 -10.26
C ALA A 204 -5.06 -14.38 -9.44
N VAL A 205 -5.11 -14.22 -8.12
CA VAL A 205 -5.56 -15.24 -7.16
C VAL A 205 -6.59 -14.62 -6.25
N THR A 206 -7.80 -15.17 -6.25
CA THR A 206 -8.87 -14.79 -5.34
C THR A 206 -8.63 -15.36 -3.94
N LEU A 207 -9.04 -14.59 -2.93
CA LEU A 207 -8.96 -14.90 -1.51
C LEU A 207 -10.36 -14.66 -0.91
N PRO A 208 -11.22 -15.69 -0.83
CA PRO A 208 -12.57 -15.53 -0.31
C PRO A 208 -12.59 -15.17 1.17
N GLY A 209 -13.74 -14.66 1.63
CA GLY A 209 -13.90 -14.13 2.98
C GLY A 209 -13.08 -12.86 3.22
N SER A 210 -13.13 -11.89 2.32
CA SER A 210 -12.61 -10.54 2.57
C SER A 210 -13.70 -9.62 3.11
N LEU A 211 -13.35 -8.84 4.12
CA LEU A 211 -14.16 -7.70 4.56
C LEU A 211 -13.84 -6.49 3.68
N PRO A 212 -14.86 -5.81 3.12
CA PRO A 212 -14.63 -4.69 2.24
C PRO A 212 -14.15 -3.46 3.02
N VAL A 213 -13.28 -2.67 2.42
CA VAL A 213 -12.79 -1.41 2.99
C VAL A 213 -13.77 -0.26 2.77
N GLU A 214 -13.76 0.70 3.67
CA GLU A 214 -14.39 2.00 3.47
C GLU A 214 -13.32 3.07 3.28
N PHE A 215 -13.53 3.95 2.30
CA PHE A 215 -12.70 5.15 2.12
C PHE A 215 -13.12 6.23 3.12
N LEU A 216 -12.15 6.94 3.69
CA LEU A 216 -12.39 8.02 4.66
C LEU A 216 -13.04 9.24 4.02
N SER A 217 -12.62 9.61 2.80
CA SER A 217 -13.24 10.67 2.01
C SER A 217 -13.67 10.20 0.63
N ARG A 218 -14.69 10.87 0.09
CA ARG A 218 -15.09 10.75 -1.32
C ARG A 218 -13.95 11.13 -2.27
N ASP A 219 -13.17 12.12 -1.87
CA ASP A 219 -12.11 12.68 -2.71
C ASP A 219 -10.89 11.76 -2.84
N ASP A 220 -10.69 10.86 -1.86
CA ASP A 220 -9.59 9.90 -1.86
C ASP A 220 -9.66 8.90 -3.03
N TYR A 221 -10.84 8.72 -3.64
CA TYR A 221 -11.04 7.81 -4.78
C TYR A 221 -11.46 8.49 -6.10
N TYR A 222 -11.81 9.78 -6.07
CA TYR A 222 -12.13 10.57 -7.27
C TYR A 222 -10.99 11.49 -7.73
N ARG A 223 -9.92 11.69 -6.94
CA ARG A 223 -8.81 12.55 -7.37
C ARG A 223 -8.16 11.97 -8.64
N PRO A 224 -8.08 12.74 -9.74
CA PRO A 224 -7.22 12.37 -10.87
C PRO A 224 -5.79 12.22 -10.36
N ALA A 225 -5.04 11.24 -10.87
CA ALA A 225 -3.61 11.20 -10.64
C ALA A 225 -3.04 12.58 -10.97
N ALA A 226 -2.24 13.15 -10.07
CA ALA A 226 -1.38 14.24 -10.51
C ALA A 226 -0.48 13.62 -11.58
N GLU A 227 -0.66 14.04 -12.84
CA GLU A 227 0.31 13.72 -13.88
C GLU A 227 1.67 14.10 -13.31
N GLU A 228 2.60 13.13 -13.26
CA GLU A 228 4.00 13.44 -12.99
C GLU A 228 4.43 14.38 -14.11
N GLU A 229 4.35 15.70 -13.87
CA GLU A 229 4.92 16.68 -14.77
C GLU A 229 6.39 16.29 -14.94
N PRO A 230 6.84 16.01 -16.18
CA PRO A 230 8.23 15.67 -16.41
C PRO A 230 9.09 16.82 -15.86
N PRO A 231 10.26 16.53 -15.29
CA PRO A 231 11.13 17.58 -14.75
C PRO A 231 11.35 18.61 -15.83
N ASP A 232 10.94 19.84 -15.52
CA ASP A 232 10.99 21.00 -16.40
C ASP A 232 12.48 21.25 -16.73
N TRP A 233 12.97 20.61 -17.80
CA TRP A 233 14.31 20.85 -18.31
C TRP A 233 14.37 22.34 -18.66
N PRO A 234 15.36 23.10 -18.17
CA PRO A 234 15.43 24.51 -18.49
C PRO A 234 15.58 24.65 -20.01
N ARG A 235 14.51 25.10 -20.67
CA ARG A 235 14.54 25.50 -22.07
C ARG A 235 15.65 26.54 -22.19
N ALA A 236 16.74 26.14 -22.83
CA ALA A 236 17.83 27.03 -23.17
C ALA A 236 17.23 28.28 -23.81
N ALA A 237 17.43 29.42 -23.15
CA ALA A 237 17.05 30.72 -23.65
C ALA A 237 17.67 30.88 -25.03
N ARG A 238 16.84 30.80 -26.08
CA ARG A 238 17.26 31.19 -27.41
C ARG A 238 17.69 32.64 -27.30
N GLY A 239 18.99 32.84 -27.53
CA GLY A 239 19.65 34.12 -27.42
C GLY A 239 18.91 35.19 -28.21
N ARG A 240 18.72 36.34 -27.58
CA ARG A 240 18.56 37.60 -28.29
C ARG A 240 19.77 37.77 -29.21
N PRO A 241 19.61 38.06 -30.51
CA PRO A 241 20.63 38.79 -31.22
C PRO A 241 20.50 40.26 -30.83
N GLY A 242 21.47 40.76 -30.08
CA GLY A 242 21.73 42.19 -30.00
C GLY A 242 22.41 42.66 -31.29
N SER A 243 21.85 43.74 -31.84
CA SER A 243 22.50 44.89 -32.50
C SER A 243 23.64 44.67 -33.51
N ALA A 244 23.47 45.20 -34.72
CA ALA A 244 24.40 46.20 -35.28
C ALA A 244 23.83 46.84 -36.57
N CYS A 245 24.06 48.16 -36.67
CA CYS A 245 24.00 49.06 -37.83
C CYS A 245 22.62 49.53 -38.33
#